data_AF-A0A9Q3BN42-F1
#
_entry.id   AF-A0A9Q3BN42-F1
#
_cell.length_a   1.000
_cell.length_b   1.000
_cell.length_c   1.000
_cell.angle_alpha   90.00
_cell.angle_beta   90.00
_cell.angle_gamma   90.00
#
_symmetry.space_group_name_H-M   'P 1'
#
loop_
_entity.id
_entity.type
_entity.pdbx_description
1 polymer ?
#
loop_
_entity_poly.entity_id
_entity_poly.type
_entity_poly.pdbx_seq_one_letter_code
_entity_poly.pdbx_strand_id
1 'polypeptide(L)'
;MTNDNIKQFCLLMDTLVLPTGVSTLGRNIGSAKHGRLKASQWLSLYTLVIPLVFPEMYMDGHDKISIESNRGKFLQNTGDLVQCTRIACTRSLKDGHAGRFYNAYNRYTMTSKYLFNNPNIKPNHYYALHIPEQLKIWGPLMGVAEFAGERMIGLLQNIPTNQKIGEMHGSLLKKAHETQRLIGGHEALRRMIDRSVEGMKMGKEYILVNDNVYKEMLSMIRRKKLEVRDCADFPHPRGVWVLSRFANPIRSIVYD
;
A
#
# COMPACT_ATOMS: atom_id res chain seq x y z
N MET A 1 -2.31 -4.74 -23.06
CA MET A 1 -3.53 -5.20 -22.37
C MET A 1 -4.73 -4.56 -23.06
N THR A 2 -5.78 -5.34 -23.32
CA THR A 2 -7.07 -4.83 -23.82
C THR A 2 -7.87 -4.19 -22.67
N ASN A 3 -8.90 -3.40 -22.99
CA ASN A 3 -9.80 -2.81 -21.99
C ASN A 3 -10.48 -3.88 -21.12
N ASP A 4 -10.77 -5.05 -21.68
CA ASP A 4 -11.39 -6.15 -20.93
C ASP A 4 -10.42 -6.76 -19.91
N ASN A 5 -9.13 -6.88 -20.26
CA ASN A 5 -8.11 -7.31 -19.30
C ASN A 5 -7.98 -6.32 -18.13
N ILE A 6 -8.13 -5.01 -18.39
CA ILE A 6 -8.08 -3.98 -17.33
C ILE A 6 -9.29 -4.12 -16.41
N LYS A 7 -10.49 -4.34 -16.96
CA LYS A 7 -11.70 -4.58 -16.14
C LYS A 7 -11.57 -5.84 -15.30
N GLN A 8 -11.12 -6.95 -15.89
CA GLN A 8 -10.88 -8.20 -15.17
C GLN A 8 -9.84 -8.03 -14.06
N PHE A 9 -8.75 -7.31 -14.34
CA PHE A 9 -7.75 -6.96 -13.32
C PHE A 9 -8.38 -6.20 -12.14
N CYS A 10 -9.21 -5.19 -12.41
CA CYS A 10 -9.85 -4.41 -11.35
C CYS A 10 -10.83 -5.25 -10.53
N LEU A 11 -11.60 -6.14 -11.19
CA LEU A 11 -12.52 -7.06 -10.50
C LEU A 11 -11.79 -8.02 -9.56
N LEU A 12 -10.68 -8.61 -10.01
CA LEU A 12 -9.87 -9.51 -9.18
C LEU A 12 -9.13 -8.76 -8.08
N MET A 13 -8.66 -7.54 -8.34
CA MET A 13 -8.06 -6.70 -7.32
C MET A 13 -9.06 -6.38 -6.19
N ASP A 14 -10.33 -6.15 -6.52
CA ASP A 14 -11.39 -5.86 -5.54
C ASP A 14 -11.71 -7.05 -4.62
N THR A 15 -11.37 -8.29 -5.00
CA THR A 15 -11.52 -9.47 -4.13
C THR A 15 -10.34 -9.69 -3.19
N LEU A 16 -9.22 -8.98 -3.39
CA LEU A 16 -8.03 -9.14 -2.57
C LEU A 16 -8.21 -8.51 -1.18
N VAL A 17 -7.90 -9.30 -0.15
CA VAL A 17 -7.78 -8.80 1.23
C VAL A 17 -6.31 -8.50 1.50
N LEU A 18 -5.95 -7.21 1.55
CA LEU A 18 -4.60 -6.76 1.88
C LEU A 18 -4.43 -6.55 3.40
N PRO A 19 -3.23 -6.80 3.96
CA PRO A 19 -2.95 -6.52 5.37
C PRO A 19 -3.17 -5.05 5.75
N THR A 20 -3.59 -4.82 6.99
CA THR A 20 -3.75 -3.47 7.54
C THR A 20 -2.42 -2.70 7.51
N GLY A 21 -2.43 -1.48 6.95
CA GLY A 21 -1.23 -0.64 6.81
C GLY A 21 -0.55 -0.73 5.46
N VAL A 22 -1.00 -1.60 4.55
CA VAL A 22 -0.63 -1.54 3.14
C VAL A 22 -1.46 -0.46 2.44
N SER A 23 -0.83 0.29 1.54
CA SER A 23 -1.55 1.29 0.74
C SER A 23 -2.56 0.63 -0.18
N THR A 24 -3.83 0.86 0.09
CA THR A 24 -4.91 0.36 -0.76
C THR A 24 -4.89 1.06 -2.12
N LEU A 25 -5.06 0.26 -3.14
CA LEU A 25 -5.28 0.73 -4.50
C LEU A 25 -6.76 1.14 -4.67
N GLY A 26 -7.03 2.18 -5.45
CA GLY A 26 -8.42 2.55 -5.74
C GLY A 26 -9.01 1.67 -6.83
N ARG A 27 -10.33 1.47 -6.80
CA ARG A 27 -11.07 0.55 -7.68
C ARG A 27 -10.98 0.83 -9.19
N ASN A 28 -10.41 1.97 -9.59
CA ASN A 28 -10.42 2.47 -10.98
C ASN A 28 -9.02 2.68 -11.56
N ILE A 29 -8.02 1.85 -11.18
CA ILE A 29 -6.67 1.93 -11.75
C ILE A 29 -6.73 1.88 -13.27
N GLY A 30 -5.96 2.74 -13.94
CA GLY A 30 -5.88 2.79 -15.39
C GLY A 30 -7.00 3.61 -16.05
N SER A 31 -8.01 4.05 -15.29
CA SER A 31 -8.96 5.05 -15.77
C SER A 31 -8.39 6.46 -15.68
N ALA A 32 -8.72 7.32 -16.65
CA ALA A 32 -8.34 8.73 -16.64
C ALA A 32 -8.81 9.48 -15.36
N LYS A 33 -9.86 8.98 -14.69
CA LYS A 33 -10.45 9.58 -13.48
C LYS A 33 -9.68 9.27 -12.19
N HIS A 34 -8.78 8.28 -12.17
CA HIS A 34 -8.13 7.84 -10.93
C HIS A 34 -6.93 8.71 -10.52
N GLY A 35 -6.39 9.50 -11.45
CA GLY A 35 -5.18 10.29 -11.21
C GLY A 35 -3.90 9.45 -11.16
N ARG A 36 -2.82 10.01 -10.62
CA ARG A 36 -1.52 9.34 -10.51
C ARG A 36 -1.45 8.53 -9.22
N LEU A 37 -0.92 7.31 -9.30
CA LEU A 37 -0.63 6.50 -8.13
C LEU A 37 0.53 7.11 -7.32
N LYS A 38 0.41 7.08 -5.99
CA LYS A 38 1.49 7.43 -5.06
C LYS A 38 2.57 6.34 -5.04
N ALA A 39 3.77 6.68 -4.58
CA ALA A 39 4.89 5.74 -4.50
C ALA A 39 4.55 4.46 -3.69
N SER A 40 3.86 4.60 -2.55
CA SER A 40 3.44 3.48 -1.72
C SER A 40 2.38 2.59 -2.40
N GLN A 41 1.54 3.18 -3.26
CA GLN A 41 0.56 2.46 -4.07
C GLN A 41 1.25 1.69 -5.21
N TRP A 42 2.22 2.30 -5.89
CA TRP A 42 3.05 1.59 -6.87
C TRP A 42 3.76 0.39 -6.25
N LEU A 43 4.34 0.57 -5.07
CA LEU A 43 4.99 -0.52 -4.34
C LEU A 43 4.01 -1.65 -4.03
N SER A 44 2.82 -1.32 -3.50
CA SER A 44 1.79 -2.30 -3.16
C SER A 44 1.29 -3.05 -4.40
N LEU A 45 1.14 -2.34 -5.53
CA LEU A 45 0.75 -2.92 -6.81
C LEU A 45 1.74 -4.00 -7.26
N TYR A 46 3.03 -3.69 -7.32
CA TYR A 46 4.04 -4.62 -7.84
C TYR A 46 4.46 -5.70 -6.85
N THR A 47 4.38 -5.45 -5.54
CA THR A 47 4.87 -6.43 -4.55
C THR A 47 3.79 -7.38 -4.04
N LEU A 48 2.51 -6.97 -4.07
CA LEU A 48 1.41 -7.73 -3.50
C LEU A 48 0.32 -8.03 -4.53
N VAL A 49 -0.19 -7.02 -5.23
CA VAL A 49 -1.39 -7.19 -6.07
C VAL A 49 -1.07 -7.93 -7.36
N ILE A 50 -0.12 -7.47 -8.17
CA ILE A 50 0.25 -8.11 -9.44
C ILE A 50 0.62 -9.59 -9.25
N PRO A 51 1.46 -9.98 -8.26
CA PRO A 51 1.78 -11.39 -8.03
C PRO A 51 0.60 -12.28 -7.66
N LEU A 52 -0.51 -11.72 -7.17
CA LEU A 52 -1.72 -12.46 -6.85
C LEU A 52 -2.73 -12.47 -8.00
N VAL A 53 -2.92 -11.32 -8.65
CA VAL A 53 -3.94 -11.16 -9.70
C VAL A 53 -3.49 -11.75 -11.04
N PHE A 54 -2.23 -11.57 -11.43
CA PHE A 54 -1.79 -11.99 -12.76
C PHE A 54 -1.81 -13.52 -12.94
N PRO A 55 -1.40 -14.36 -11.97
CA PRO A 55 -1.62 -15.79 -12.06
C PRO A 55 -3.10 -16.13 -12.27
N GLU A 56 -4.01 -15.56 -11.50
CA GLU A 56 -5.46 -15.79 -11.64
C GLU A 56 -6.02 -15.36 -13.01
N MET A 57 -5.51 -14.26 -13.58
CA MET A 57 -5.94 -13.79 -14.90
C MET A 57 -5.42 -14.64 -16.06
N TYR A 58 -4.22 -15.20 -15.90
CA TYR A 58 -3.47 -15.77 -17.02
C TYR A 58 -3.23 -17.27 -16.90
N MET A 59 -3.58 -17.92 -15.78
CA MET A 59 -3.58 -19.37 -15.59
C MET A 59 -5.01 -19.90 -15.66
N ASP A 60 -5.34 -20.61 -16.75
CA ASP A 60 -6.65 -21.27 -16.88
C ASP A 60 -6.58 -22.64 -16.18
N GLY A 61 -7.02 -22.73 -14.92
CA GLY A 61 -7.16 -24.02 -14.20
C GLY A 61 -5.87 -24.83 -14.04
N HIS A 62 -5.99 -26.17 -14.13
CA HIS A 62 -4.88 -27.13 -13.95
C HIS A 62 -3.94 -27.25 -15.17
N ASP A 63 -4.18 -26.48 -16.24
CA ASP A 63 -3.38 -26.58 -17.46
C ASP A 63 -2.02 -25.91 -17.27
N LYS A 64 -0.96 -26.66 -17.63
CA LYS A 64 0.40 -26.14 -17.61
C LYS A 64 0.55 -25.08 -18.70
N ILE A 65 0.67 -23.82 -18.30
CA ILE A 65 1.11 -22.76 -19.24
C ILE A 65 2.48 -23.14 -19.78
N SER A 66 2.58 -23.29 -21.09
CA SER A 66 3.88 -23.40 -21.75
C SER A 66 4.67 -22.12 -21.53
N ILE A 67 5.89 -22.24 -20.99
CA ILE A 67 6.83 -21.12 -20.79
C ILE A 67 7.09 -20.39 -22.11
N GLU A 68 7.03 -21.10 -23.24
CA GLU A 68 7.27 -20.52 -24.57
C GLU A 68 6.10 -19.71 -25.13
N SER A 69 4.91 -19.86 -24.55
CA SER A 69 3.74 -19.07 -24.95
C SER A 69 3.92 -17.59 -24.62
N ASN A 70 3.23 -16.71 -25.37
CA ASN A 70 3.22 -15.28 -25.06
C ASN A 70 2.72 -14.98 -23.64
N ARG A 71 1.76 -15.77 -23.14
CA ARG A 71 1.26 -15.69 -21.74
C ARG A 71 2.36 -16.04 -20.75
N GLY A 72 3.07 -17.16 -20.97
CA GLY A 72 4.18 -17.61 -20.12
C GLY A 72 5.31 -16.58 -20.07
N LYS A 73 5.74 -16.08 -21.23
CA LYS A 73 6.75 -15.03 -21.35
C LYS A 73 6.34 -13.73 -20.66
N PHE A 74 5.08 -13.32 -20.79
CA PHE A 74 4.55 -12.15 -20.09
C PHE A 74 4.56 -12.31 -18.57
N LEU A 75 4.13 -13.47 -18.05
CA LEU A 75 4.16 -13.77 -16.63
C LEU A 75 5.58 -13.82 -16.09
N GLN A 76 6.52 -14.42 -16.82
CA GLN A 76 7.93 -14.47 -16.43
C GLN A 76 8.56 -13.06 -16.43
N ASN A 77 8.32 -12.28 -17.48
CA ASN A 77 8.76 -10.88 -17.56
C ASN A 77 8.24 -10.05 -16.38
N THR A 78 6.94 -10.20 -16.05
CA THR A 78 6.35 -9.53 -14.90
C THR A 78 6.97 -10.01 -13.60
N GLY A 79 7.17 -11.33 -13.44
CA GLY A 79 7.80 -11.92 -12.26
C GLY A 79 9.23 -11.41 -12.03
N ASP A 80 10.00 -11.22 -13.10
CA ASP A 80 11.33 -10.62 -13.05
C ASP A 80 11.28 -9.18 -12.55
N LEU A 81 10.31 -8.38 -13.02
CA LEU A 81 10.11 -7.01 -12.54
C LEU A 81 9.69 -6.99 -11.06
N VAL A 82 8.77 -7.86 -10.64
CA VAL A 82 8.37 -8.04 -9.23
C VAL A 82 9.58 -8.39 -8.37
N GLN A 83 10.44 -9.31 -8.83
CA GLN A 83 11.66 -9.70 -8.12
C GLN A 83 12.61 -8.50 -7.97
N CYS A 84 12.78 -7.70 -9.02
CA CYS A 84 13.57 -6.47 -8.97
C CYS A 84 13.01 -5.50 -7.92
N THR A 85 11.70 -5.23 -7.94
CA THR A 85 11.05 -4.33 -6.98
C THR A 85 11.21 -4.83 -5.54
N ARG A 86 11.02 -6.13 -5.28
CA ARG A 86 11.19 -6.70 -3.93
C ARG A 86 12.62 -6.58 -3.42
N ILE A 87 13.62 -6.76 -4.29
CA ILE A 87 15.02 -6.61 -3.91
C ILE A 87 15.37 -5.14 -3.67
N ALA A 88 14.97 -4.23 -4.56
CA ALA A 88 15.22 -2.80 -4.39
C ALA A 88 14.56 -2.25 -3.12
N CYS A 89 13.38 -2.77 -2.76
CA CYS A 89 12.62 -2.34 -1.58
C CYS A 89 12.86 -3.20 -0.34
N THR A 90 13.90 -4.05 -0.32
CA THR A 90 14.23 -4.82 0.88
C THR A 90 14.81 -3.91 1.97
N ARG A 91 14.57 -4.27 3.23
CA ARG A 91 15.21 -3.62 4.40
C ARG A 91 16.47 -4.35 4.86
N SER A 92 16.71 -5.55 4.35
CA SER A 92 17.90 -6.35 4.65
C SER A 92 18.42 -6.96 3.37
N LEU A 93 19.73 -6.86 3.15
CA LEU A 93 20.39 -7.54 2.05
C LEU A 93 21.00 -8.85 2.52
N LYS A 94 21.05 -9.80 1.59
CA LYS A 94 21.81 -11.04 1.72
C LYS A 94 22.77 -11.15 0.55
N ASP A 95 23.75 -12.02 0.69
CA ASP A 95 24.66 -12.34 -0.40
C ASP A 95 23.87 -12.85 -1.61
N GLY A 96 24.20 -12.30 -2.78
CA GLY A 96 23.54 -12.62 -4.04
C GLY A 96 22.29 -11.78 -4.39
N HIS A 97 21.77 -10.91 -3.52
CA HIS A 97 20.64 -10.04 -3.88
C HIS A 97 20.96 -9.14 -5.08
N ALA A 98 22.13 -8.49 -5.10
CA ALA A 98 22.56 -7.66 -6.22
C ALA A 98 22.64 -8.46 -7.54
N GLY A 99 23.19 -9.67 -7.50
CA GLY A 99 23.25 -10.55 -8.67
C GLY A 99 21.88 -11.02 -9.14
N ARG A 100 20.98 -11.36 -8.21
CA ARG A 100 19.58 -11.70 -8.53
C ARG A 100 18.84 -10.54 -9.17
N PHE A 101 19.01 -9.32 -8.64
CA PHE A 101 18.45 -8.12 -9.26
C PHE A 101 18.98 -7.96 -10.69
N TYR A 102 20.30 -7.99 -10.88
CA TYR A 102 20.92 -7.84 -12.19
C TYR A 102 20.37 -8.85 -13.21
N ASN A 103 20.35 -10.13 -12.83
CA ASN A 103 19.88 -11.21 -13.70
C ASN A 103 18.39 -11.05 -14.05
N ALA A 104 17.55 -10.74 -13.06
CA ALA A 104 16.13 -10.51 -13.27
C ALA A 104 15.88 -9.29 -14.15
N TYR A 105 16.57 -8.18 -13.88
CA TYR A 105 16.39 -6.95 -14.64
C TYR A 105 16.83 -7.11 -16.10
N ASN A 106 17.93 -7.84 -16.34
CA ASN A 106 18.38 -8.16 -17.70
C ASN A 106 17.38 -9.05 -18.44
N ARG A 107 16.83 -10.09 -17.80
CA ARG A 107 15.77 -10.91 -18.40
C ARG A 107 14.53 -10.09 -18.70
N TYR A 108 14.12 -9.22 -17.78
CA TYR A 108 13.00 -8.30 -17.96
C TYR A 108 13.22 -7.39 -19.16
N THR A 109 14.35 -6.69 -19.28
CA THR A 109 14.59 -5.76 -20.40
C THR A 109 14.68 -6.49 -21.74
N MET A 110 15.37 -7.64 -21.79
CA MET A 110 15.50 -8.45 -23.01
C MET A 110 14.14 -8.96 -23.49
N THR A 111 13.33 -9.54 -22.60
CA THR A 111 12.01 -10.05 -22.97
C THR A 111 11.00 -8.93 -23.27
N SER A 112 11.10 -7.78 -22.60
CA SER A 112 10.24 -6.61 -22.84
C SER A 112 10.36 -6.07 -24.26
N LYS A 113 11.56 -6.14 -24.86
CA LYS A 113 11.79 -5.71 -26.25
C LYS A 113 10.86 -6.42 -27.23
N TYR A 114 10.65 -7.72 -27.05
CA TYR A 114 9.83 -8.53 -27.93
C TYR A 114 8.35 -8.51 -27.51
N LEU A 115 8.06 -8.53 -26.21
CA LEU A 115 6.69 -8.57 -25.68
C LEU A 115 5.91 -7.27 -25.93
N PHE A 116 6.59 -6.11 -25.92
CA PHE A 116 5.95 -4.80 -26.00
C PHE A 116 6.30 -4.02 -27.26
N ASN A 117 6.71 -4.71 -28.32
CA ASN A 117 7.06 -4.13 -29.62
C ASN A 117 8.04 -2.94 -29.50
N ASN A 118 9.21 -3.21 -28.93
CA ASN A 118 10.31 -2.25 -28.74
C ASN A 118 9.88 -0.97 -28.00
N PRO A 119 9.59 -1.07 -26.70
CA PRO A 119 9.08 0.06 -25.92
C PRO A 119 10.09 1.19 -25.80
N ASN A 120 9.60 2.43 -25.69
CA ASN A 120 10.45 3.60 -25.51
C ASN A 120 11.21 3.52 -24.17
N ILE A 121 12.54 3.60 -24.24
CA ILE A 121 13.42 3.53 -23.07
C ILE A 121 13.38 4.86 -22.32
N LYS A 122 12.85 4.84 -21.09
CA LYS A 122 12.86 5.98 -20.18
C LYS A 122 14.16 6.04 -19.37
N PRO A 123 14.59 7.22 -18.88
CA PRO A 123 15.75 7.35 -18.00
C PRO A 123 15.72 6.40 -16.80
N ASN A 124 14.53 6.17 -16.22
CA ASN A 124 14.37 5.22 -15.11
C ASN A 124 14.82 3.80 -15.45
N HIS A 125 14.67 3.37 -16.72
CA HIS A 125 15.15 2.05 -17.13
C HIS A 125 16.68 1.97 -17.11
N TYR A 126 17.35 3.08 -17.45
CA TYR A 126 18.80 3.19 -17.37
C TYR A 126 19.28 3.27 -15.92
N TYR A 127 18.64 4.12 -15.09
CA TYR A 127 19.00 4.23 -13.67
C TYR A 127 18.90 2.89 -12.92
N ALA A 128 17.90 2.07 -13.26
CA ALA A 128 17.75 0.75 -12.65
C ALA A 128 18.92 -0.20 -12.93
N LEU A 129 19.71 0.00 -14.00
CA LEU A 129 20.93 -0.79 -14.27
C LEU A 129 22.00 -0.59 -13.19
N HIS A 130 21.98 0.53 -12.49
CA HIS A 130 22.94 0.86 -11.43
C HIS A 130 22.52 0.34 -10.05
N ILE A 131 21.28 -0.13 -9.88
CA ILE A 131 20.78 -0.64 -8.59
C ILE A 131 21.67 -1.74 -7.99
N PRO A 132 22.15 -2.75 -8.74
CA PRO A 132 23.06 -3.77 -8.19
C PRO A 132 24.31 -3.19 -7.55
N GLU A 133 24.91 -2.17 -8.16
CA GLU A 133 26.11 -1.51 -7.66
C GLU A 133 25.78 -0.68 -6.41
N GLN A 134 24.69 0.09 -6.47
CA GLN A 134 24.20 0.87 -5.34
C GLN A 134 23.89 0.00 -4.12
N LEU A 135 23.29 -1.18 -4.32
CA LEU A 135 23.00 -2.14 -3.26
C LEU A 135 24.28 -2.65 -2.57
N LYS A 136 25.37 -2.82 -3.32
CA LYS A 136 26.66 -3.25 -2.76
C LYS A 136 27.34 -2.14 -1.96
N ILE A 137 27.26 -0.89 -2.44
CA ILE A 137 27.97 0.24 -1.83
C ILE A 137 27.19 0.79 -0.63
N TRP A 138 25.88 0.97 -0.76
CA TRP A 138 25.04 1.64 0.25
C TRP A 138 24.25 0.68 1.14
N GLY A 139 24.19 -0.60 0.76
CA GLY A 139 23.33 -1.55 1.43
C GLY A 139 21.85 -1.39 0.99
N PRO A 140 20.87 -1.74 1.86
CA PRO A 140 19.45 -1.70 1.52
C PRO A 140 18.98 -0.30 1.08
N LEU A 141 18.50 -0.17 -0.16
CA LEU A 141 18.15 1.15 -0.73
C LEU A 141 16.98 1.84 -0.03
N MET A 142 16.11 1.09 0.65
CA MET A 142 15.04 1.69 1.46
C MET A 142 15.56 2.60 2.59
N GLY A 143 16.79 2.37 3.06
CA GLY A 143 17.41 3.22 4.09
C GLY A 143 17.91 4.56 3.56
N VAL A 144 18.24 4.63 2.28
CA VAL A 144 18.75 5.86 1.61
C VAL A 144 17.70 6.52 0.72
N ALA A 145 16.53 5.91 0.55
CA ALA A 145 15.44 6.48 -0.24
C ALA A 145 14.87 7.75 0.42
N GLU A 146 14.42 8.69 -0.42
CA GLU A 146 13.91 9.99 0.02
C GLU A 146 12.54 9.94 0.72
N PHE A 147 12.01 8.75 1.05
CA PHE A 147 10.72 8.61 1.73
C PHE A 147 10.65 9.38 3.06
N ALA A 148 11.75 9.42 3.81
CA ALA A 148 11.82 10.20 5.04
C ALA A 148 11.78 11.72 4.76
N GLY A 149 12.45 12.16 3.69
CA GLY A 149 12.44 13.55 3.23
C GLY A 149 11.06 13.99 2.76
N GLU A 150 10.41 13.21 1.90
CA GLU A 150 9.04 13.45 1.43
C GLU A 150 8.03 13.52 2.58
N ARG A 151 8.16 12.63 3.57
CA ARG A 151 7.33 12.66 4.78
C ARG A 151 7.55 13.95 5.57
N MET A 152 8.81 14.35 5.73
CA MET A 152 9.16 15.61 6.40
C MET A 152 8.55 16.80 5.66
N ILE A 153 8.70 16.86 4.34
CA ILE A 153 8.12 17.92 3.50
C ILE A 153 6.59 17.97 3.69
N GLY A 154 5.91 16.82 3.67
CA GLY A 154 4.47 16.76 3.91
C GLY A 154 4.07 17.25 5.31
N LEU A 155 4.86 16.97 6.34
CA LEU A 155 4.63 17.52 7.69
C LEU A 155 4.79 19.04 7.69
N LEU A 156 5.88 19.53 7.09
CA LEU A 156 6.20 20.95 7.03
C LEU A 156 5.12 21.74 6.27
N GLN A 157 4.59 21.19 5.18
CA GLN A 157 3.51 21.81 4.40
C GLN A 157 2.20 21.95 5.20
N ASN A 158 1.97 21.11 6.20
CA ASN A 158 0.78 21.17 7.05
C ASN A 158 0.93 22.13 8.25
N ILE A 159 2.11 22.71 8.46
CA ILE A 159 2.33 23.70 9.53
C ILE A 159 1.70 25.01 9.06
N PRO A 160 0.71 25.56 9.79
CA PRO A 160 0.11 26.83 9.43
C PRO A 160 1.18 27.92 9.55
N THR A 161 1.56 28.49 8.42
CA THR A 161 2.39 29.69 8.38
C THR A 161 1.42 30.87 8.32
N ASN A 162 1.49 31.80 9.27
CA ASN A 162 0.66 33.00 9.31
C ASN A 162 1.01 34.00 8.17
N GLN A 163 1.48 33.50 7.03
CA GLN A 163 1.90 34.23 5.81
C GLN A 163 2.97 35.31 6.03
N LYS A 164 3.59 35.36 7.21
CA LYS A 164 4.72 36.24 7.51
C LYS A 164 6.01 35.62 7.00
N ILE A 165 6.35 35.90 5.75
CA ILE A 165 7.48 35.31 5.03
C ILE A 165 8.80 35.45 5.79
N GLY A 166 9.06 36.60 6.44
CA GLY A 166 10.29 36.84 7.21
C GLY A 166 10.42 36.00 8.50
N GLU A 167 9.31 35.55 9.09
CA GLU A 167 9.28 34.74 10.33
C GLU A 167 9.02 33.25 10.05
N MET A 168 8.74 32.92 8.79
CA MET A 168 8.28 31.60 8.35
C MET A 168 9.35 30.53 8.60
N HIS A 169 10.59 30.75 8.16
CA HIS A 169 11.66 29.75 8.29
C HIS A 169 11.93 29.37 9.75
N GLY A 170 12.00 30.35 10.66
CA GLY A 170 12.20 30.11 12.09
C GLY A 170 11.02 29.39 12.74
N SER A 171 9.79 29.78 12.39
CA SER A 171 8.57 29.13 12.89
C SER A 171 8.46 27.68 12.43
N LEU A 172 8.75 27.43 11.15
CA LEU A 172 8.71 26.10 10.54
C LEU A 172 9.75 25.17 11.18
N LEU A 173 10.99 25.64 11.34
CA LEU A 173 12.06 24.89 12.00
C LEU A 173 11.71 24.60 13.47
N LYS A 174 11.25 25.59 14.22
CA LYS A 174 10.85 25.41 15.63
C LYS A 174 9.76 24.34 15.75
N LYS A 175 8.72 24.43 14.93
CA LYS A 175 7.62 23.45 14.92
C LYS A 175 8.07 22.07 14.45
N ALA A 176 8.97 21.99 13.48
CA ALA A 176 9.56 20.73 13.05
C ALA A 176 10.34 20.06 14.18
N HIS A 177 11.18 20.79 14.90
CA HIS A 177 11.95 20.28 16.04
C HIS A 177 11.05 19.85 17.21
N GLU A 178 10.03 20.65 17.55
CA GLU A 178 9.03 20.29 18.55
C GLU A 178 8.32 18.97 18.16
N THR A 179 7.90 18.85 16.91
CA THR A 179 7.25 17.65 16.37
C THR A 179 8.17 16.44 16.40
N GLN A 180 9.43 16.58 15.96
CA GLN A 180 10.43 15.52 16.01
C GLN A 180 10.69 15.02 17.44
N ARG A 181 10.79 15.94 18.42
CA ARG A 181 10.96 15.59 19.84
C ARG A 181 9.76 14.80 20.38
N LEU A 182 8.55 15.23 20.06
CA LEU A 182 7.32 14.53 20.44
C LEU A 182 7.22 13.13 19.80
N ILE A 183 7.62 12.99 18.53
CA ILE A 183 7.68 11.72 17.80
C ILE A 183 8.72 10.78 18.44
N GLY A 184 9.90 11.30 18.78
CA GLY A 184 10.99 10.53 19.38
C GLY A 184 10.67 10.00 20.78
N GLY A 185 9.83 10.71 21.54
CA GLY A 185 9.43 10.33 22.89
C GLY A 185 8.19 9.41 22.97
N HIS A 186 7.45 9.20 21.88
CA HIS A 186 6.18 8.46 21.92
C HIS A 186 5.93 7.67 20.61
N GLU A 187 6.21 6.36 20.60
CA GLU A 187 5.97 5.49 19.45
C GLU A 187 4.52 5.53 18.92
N ALA A 188 3.54 5.70 19.82
CA ALA A 188 2.13 5.80 19.46
C ALA A 188 1.84 7.03 18.59
N LEU A 189 2.45 8.18 18.91
CA LEU A 189 2.30 9.42 18.14
C LEU A 189 2.97 9.31 16.77
N ARG A 190 4.14 8.66 16.71
CA ARG A 190 4.82 8.35 15.44
C ARG A 190 3.93 7.56 14.48
N ARG A 191 3.24 6.52 14.98
CA ARG A 191 2.31 5.72 14.17
C ARG A 191 1.08 6.49 13.71
N MET A 192 0.59 7.45 14.50
CA MET A 192 -0.55 8.29 14.11
C MET A 192 -0.18 9.28 13.01
N ILE A 193 0.99 9.90 13.11
CA ILE A 193 1.48 10.89 12.15
C ILE A 193 1.83 10.25 10.80
N ASP A 194 2.46 9.07 10.81
CA ASP A 194 2.75 8.32 9.58
C ASP A 194 1.47 8.02 8.78
N ARG A 195 0.35 7.73 9.46
CA ARG A 195 -0.96 7.50 8.82
C ARG A 195 -1.56 8.77 8.21
N SER A 196 -1.41 9.93 8.83
CA SER A 196 -1.94 11.19 8.31
C SER A 196 -1.13 11.73 7.13
N VAL A 197 0.19 11.54 7.11
CA VAL A 197 1.05 11.99 5.99
C VAL A 197 0.86 11.14 4.72
N GLU A 198 0.60 9.83 4.85
CA GLU A 198 0.33 8.98 3.68
C GLU A 198 -0.99 9.31 2.96
N GLY A 199 -1.81 10.22 3.52
CA GLY A 199 -3.10 10.60 2.98
C GLY A 199 -4.07 9.41 2.93
N MET A 200 -3.87 8.42 3.80
CA MET A 200 -4.95 7.52 4.17
C MET A 200 -6.04 8.42 4.74
N LYS A 201 -7.13 8.59 3.99
CA LYS A 201 -8.38 9.08 4.58
C LYS A 201 -8.61 8.16 5.77
N MET A 202 -8.51 8.71 6.98
CA MET A 202 -8.99 8.04 8.18
C MET A 202 -10.40 7.58 7.84
N GLY A 203 -10.56 6.28 7.60
CA GLY A 203 -11.88 5.66 7.66
C GLY A 203 -12.48 6.14 8.97
N LYS A 204 -13.77 6.53 8.93
CA LYS A 204 -14.53 7.14 10.04
C LYS A 204 -13.88 6.80 11.39
N GLU A 205 -13.40 7.80 12.13
CA GLU A 205 -12.85 7.58 13.49
C GLU A 205 -13.83 6.68 14.23
N TYR A 206 -13.49 5.41 14.48
CA TYR A 206 -14.36 4.53 15.23
C TYR A 206 -13.94 4.58 16.69
N ILE A 207 -14.92 4.65 17.58
CA ILE A 207 -14.67 4.52 19.01
C ILE A 207 -14.65 3.02 19.33
N LEU A 208 -13.57 2.55 19.94
CA LEU A 208 -13.53 1.20 20.51
C LEU A 208 -14.40 1.19 21.77
N VAL A 209 -15.47 0.41 21.74
CA VAL A 209 -16.40 0.27 22.87
C VAL A 209 -15.72 -0.57 23.95
N ASN A 210 -15.72 -0.06 25.19
CA ASN A 210 -15.22 -0.79 26.36
C ASN A 210 -15.99 -2.12 26.53
N ASP A 211 -15.30 -3.19 26.94
CA ASP A 211 -15.86 -4.52 27.17
C ASP A 211 -17.14 -4.53 28.01
N ASN A 212 -17.23 -3.71 29.07
CA ASN A 212 -18.43 -3.63 29.91
C ASN A 212 -19.62 -3.05 29.14
N VAL A 213 -19.38 -1.96 28.41
CA VAL A 213 -20.41 -1.30 27.59
C VAL A 213 -20.83 -2.21 26.43
N TYR A 214 -19.89 -2.93 25.83
CA TYR A 214 -20.15 -3.88 24.77
C TYR A 214 -21.07 -5.02 25.23
N LYS A 215 -20.79 -5.62 26.41
CA LYS A 215 -21.63 -6.67 26.99
C LYS A 215 -23.05 -6.20 27.30
N GLU A 216 -23.19 -4.98 27.83
CA GLU A 216 -24.49 -4.36 28.07
C GLU A 216 -25.26 -4.14 26.76
N MET A 217 -24.61 -3.57 25.74
CA MET A 217 -25.23 -3.39 24.42
C MET A 217 -25.67 -4.72 23.80
N LEU A 218 -24.83 -5.76 23.88
CA LEU A 218 -25.14 -7.09 23.36
C LEU A 218 -26.35 -7.70 24.09
N SER A 219 -26.39 -7.58 25.42
CA SER A 219 -27.53 -8.01 26.25
C SER A 219 -28.82 -7.28 25.86
N MET A 220 -28.77 -5.95 25.69
CA MET A 220 -29.91 -5.13 25.30
C MET A 220 -30.46 -5.51 23.91
N ILE A 221 -29.58 -5.77 22.95
CA ILE A 221 -29.96 -6.15 21.57
C ILE A 221 -30.58 -7.55 21.53
N ARG A 222 -29.99 -8.51 22.25
CA ARG A 222 -30.55 -9.87 22.39
C ARG A 222 -31.93 -9.84 23.03
N ARG A 223 -32.14 -8.98 24.04
CA ARG A 223 -33.44 -8.79 24.69
C ARG A 223 -34.51 -8.22 23.73
N LYS A 224 -34.11 -7.45 22.72
CA LYS A 224 -34.99 -6.95 21.65
C LYS A 224 -35.24 -7.96 20.52
N LYS A 225 -34.94 -9.26 20.73
CA LYS A 225 -35.13 -10.37 19.79
C LYS A 225 -34.39 -10.23 18.45
N LEU A 226 -33.27 -9.52 18.43
CA LEU A 226 -32.34 -9.54 17.30
C LEU A 226 -31.32 -10.67 17.51
N GLU A 227 -31.26 -11.62 16.57
CA GLU A 227 -30.26 -12.70 16.57
C GLU A 227 -28.88 -12.15 16.22
N VAL A 228 -28.22 -11.57 17.23
CA VAL A 228 -26.89 -10.95 17.09
C VAL A 228 -25.87 -11.72 17.94
N ARG A 229 -24.79 -12.13 17.28
CA ARG A 229 -23.66 -12.84 17.90
C ARG A 229 -22.60 -11.89 18.47
N ASP A 230 -21.87 -12.39 19.45
CA ASP A 230 -20.66 -11.73 19.94
C ASP A 230 -19.60 -11.79 18.84
N CYS A 231 -18.83 -10.71 18.66
CA CYS A 231 -17.74 -10.67 17.71
C CYS A 231 -16.56 -11.58 18.08
N ALA A 232 -16.50 -12.11 19.30
CA ALA A 232 -15.48 -13.06 19.72
C ALA A 232 -15.81 -14.52 19.32
N ASP A 233 -17.06 -14.82 18.97
CA ASP A 233 -17.55 -16.20 18.74
C ASP A 233 -17.26 -16.70 17.30
N PHE A 234 -15.98 -16.84 16.96
CA PHE A 234 -15.54 -17.37 15.66
C PHE A 234 -15.60 -18.92 15.60
N PRO A 235 -15.91 -19.51 14.43
CA PRO A 235 -16.26 -18.87 13.16
C PRO A 235 -17.74 -18.46 13.08
N HIS A 236 -18.03 -17.38 12.34
CA HIS A 236 -19.40 -16.91 12.12
C HIS A 236 -20.02 -17.56 10.85
N PRO A 237 -21.22 -18.15 10.94
CA PRO A 237 -21.96 -18.62 9.77
C PRO A 237 -22.35 -17.47 8.82
N ARG A 238 -22.50 -17.76 7.52
CA ARG A 238 -22.96 -16.77 6.53
C ARG A 238 -24.39 -16.31 6.85
N GLY A 239 -24.61 -14.99 6.82
CA GLY A 239 -25.93 -14.38 7.01
C GLY A 239 -26.27 -14.00 8.46
N VAL A 240 -25.38 -14.24 9.43
CA VAL A 240 -25.61 -13.91 10.84
C VAL A 240 -25.14 -12.49 11.15
N TRP A 241 -25.93 -11.75 11.90
CA TRP A 241 -25.55 -10.42 12.39
C TRP A 241 -24.60 -10.53 13.58
N VAL A 242 -23.52 -9.75 13.56
CA VAL A 242 -22.49 -9.73 14.61
C VAL A 242 -22.35 -8.31 15.13
N LEU A 243 -22.37 -8.13 16.46
CA LEU A 243 -22.19 -6.81 17.06
C LEU A 243 -20.70 -6.43 17.02
N SER A 244 -20.37 -5.40 16.26
CA SER A 244 -19.00 -4.85 16.20
C SER A 244 -18.61 -4.15 17.50
N ARG A 245 -17.33 -4.25 17.91
CA ARG A 245 -16.75 -3.44 19.00
C ARG A 245 -16.47 -1.98 18.60
N PHE A 246 -16.71 -1.63 17.34
CA PHE A 246 -16.47 -0.31 16.79
C PHE A 246 -17.79 0.46 16.66
N ALA A 247 -17.87 1.61 17.34
CA ALA A 247 -19.00 2.53 17.26
C ALA A 247 -18.65 3.78 16.42
N ASN A 248 -19.64 4.31 15.70
CA ASN A 248 -19.49 5.59 15.00
C ASN A 248 -19.65 6.76 15.99
N PRO A 249 -18.76 7.76 15.99
CA PRO A 249 -18.90 8.96 16.81
C PRO A 249 -20.03 9.83 16.25
N ILE A 250 -21.00 10.15 17.10
CA ILE A 250 -22.04 11.13 16.77
C ILE A 250 -21.48 12.51 17.14
N ARG A 251 -21.26 13.38 16.14
CA ARG A 251 -20.62 14.69 16.34
C ARG A 251 -21.55 15.78 16.90
N SER A 252 -22.86 15.54 16.91
CA SER A 252 -23.86 16.33 17.64
C SER A 252 -25.18 15.56 17.69
N ILE A 253 -25.87 15.59 18.83
CA ILE A 253 -27.27 15.17 18.94
C ILE A 253 -28.06 16.49 18.95
N VAL A 254 -28.77 16.78 17.86
CA VAL A 254 -29.79 17.83 17.87
C VAL A 254 -31.01 17.21 18.55
N TYR A 255 -31.40 17.77 19.68
CA TYR A 255 -32.69 17.46 20.28
C TYR A 255 -33.71 18.39 19.61
N ASP A 256 -34.65 17.79 18.88
CA ASP A 256 -35.91 18.45 18.52
C ASP A 256 -36.82 18.54 19.75
#